data_AF-A0A942ZBF1-F1
#
_entry.id   AF-A0A942ZBF1-F1
#
_cell.length_a   1.000
_cell.length_b   1.000
_cell.length_c   1.000
_cell.angle_alpha   90.00
_cell.angle_beta   90.00
_cell.angle_gamma   90.00
#
_symmetry.space_group_name_H-M   'P 1'
#
loop_
_entity.id
_entity.type
_entity.pdbx_description
1 polymer ?
#
loop_
_entity_poly.entity_id
_entity_poly.type
_entity_poly.pdbx_seq_one_letter_code
_entity_poly.pdbx_strand_id
1 'polypeptide(L)'
;MNINFSQLKPYTAVNNHIKPLILSFKSSQISKSDTFEKQSDRQVFQMSVYNPFTLSYSSDTVDMDLSRPQKIQLSKNSRKRYSDKTLSLDYDPDRTGYLFDKQRNRRLKVVILKAKSNDYENAYLFMSPNLKREYGYVSFTDCVNPKERMNIDFLDEDLLIDYPQLGIQGRRIIVDYLQNWNDSKIGGIGRLADKLTVEYCLENNMKPIIVSNADHGSHAAHYLRGKRFLPLSKDSYSYDSFKSKYGSSNVNEVLKKLFEQAKKNDEFSIDVSNWGLLPMYMPEELAQKYIKELKSEKK
;
A
#
# COMPACT_ATOMS: atom_id res chain seq x y z
N MET A 1 39.27 7.90 -7.50
CA MET A 1 38.82 8.42 -6.19
C MET A 1 38.11 7.25 -5.50
N ASN A 2 38.76 6.57 -4.55
CA ASN A 2 38.22 5.37 -3.91
C ASN A 2 37.30 5.77 -2.75
N ILE A 3 36.00 5.51 -2.89
CA ILE A 3 35.03 5.74 -1.82
C ILE A 3 35.10 4.56 -0.85
N ASN A 4 35.51 4.85 0.38
CA ASN A 4 35.61 3.88 1.46
C ASN A 4 34.23 3.68 2.09
N PHE A 5 33.55 2.58 1.74
CA PHE A 5 32.19 2.26 2.20
C PHE A 5 32.09 1.93 3.71
N SER A 6 33.20 1.86 4.44
CA SER A 6 33.23 1.57 5.87
C SER A 6 32.76 2.74 6.77
N GLN A 7 32.44 3.91 6.20
CA GLN A 7 32.06 5.11 6.96
C GLN A 7 30.59 5.53 6.79
N LEU A 8 29.79 4.81 6.00
CA LEU A 8 28.34 5.02 5.98
C LEU A 8 27.74 4.42 7.25
N LYS A 9 27.42 5.28 8.22
CA LYS A 9 26.61 4.89 9.37
C LYS A 9 25.31 4.28 8.83
N PRO A 10 24.89 3.09 9.29
CA PRO A 10 23.64 2.50 8.87
C PRO A 10 22.52 3.48 9.15
N TYR A 11 21.69 3.74 8.14
CA TYR A 11 20.42 4.43 8.33
C TYR A 11 19.65 3.59 9.35
N THR A 12 19.48 4.11 10.56
CA THR A 12 18.61 3.49 11.56
C THR A 12 17.19 3.52 11.02
N ALA A 13 16.77 2.42 10.41
CA ALA A 13 15.37 2.14 10.17
C ALA A 13 14.64 2.30 11.50
N VAL A 14 13.57 3.09 11.51
CA VAL A 14 12.70 3.22 12.67
C VAL A 14 12.11 1.83 12.93
N ASN A 15 12.58 1.19 14.01
CA ASN A 15 12.14 -0.12 14.47
C ASN A 15 10.62 -0.13 14.67
N ASN A 16 9.88 -0.59 13.68
CA ASN A 16 8.51 -1.07 13.84
C ASN A 16 8.53 -2.60 13.74
N HIS A 17 9.00 -3.25 14.80
CA HIS A 17 8.81 -4.69 14.98
C HIS A 17 7.31 -4.96 15.19
N ILE A 18 6.63 -5.48 14.17
CA ILE A 18 5.29 -6.05 14.34
C ILE A 18 5.24 -7.40 13.63
N LYS A 19 5.05 -8.45 14.44
CA LYS A 19 4.83 -9.83 13.99
C LYS A 19 3.47 -9.92 13.29
N PRO A 20 3.37 -10.57 12.11
CA PRO A 20 2.09 -10.74 11.44
C PRO A 20 1.21 -11.72 12.23
N LEU A 21 0.07 -11.24 12.74
CA LEU A 21 -0.97 -12.08 13.34
C LEU A 21 -1.84 -12.68 12.23
N ILE A 22 -1.99 -14.00 12.20
CA ILE A 22 -2.88 -14.72 11.28
C ILE A 22 -4.33 -14.39 11.65
N LEU A 23 -4.99 -13.53 10.87
CA LEU A 23 -6.43 -13.24 11.03
C LEU A 23 -7.23 -14.15 10.10
N SER A 24 -8.00 -15.10 10.68
CA SER A 24 -9.01 -15.85 9.96
C SER A 24 -10.30 -15.03 9.87
N PHE A 25 -10.83 -14.87 8.66
CA PHE A 25 -12.02 -14.07 8.40
C PHE A 25 -13.28 -14.94 8.54
N LYS A 26 -14.21 -14.58 9.44
CA LYS A 26 -15.60 -15.03 9.34
C LYS A 26 -16.43 -13.90 8.72
N SER A 27 -17.06 -14.19 7.59
CA SER A 27 -17.86 -13.26 6.78
C SER A 27 -19.25 -12.95 7.35
N SER A 28 -19.51 -13.27 8.61
CA SER A 28 -20.86 -13.25 9.19
C SER A 28 -20.88 -12.47 10.49
N GLN A 29 -20.90 -11.13 10.41
CA GLN A 29 -21.43 -10.25 11.45
C GLN A 29 -21.56 -8.83 10.88
N ILE A 30 -22.65 -8.61 10.15
CA ILE A 30 -23.17 -7.28 9.85
C ILE A 30 -23.89 -6.83 11.12
N SER A 31 -23.19 -6.19 12.06
CA SER A 31 -23.86 -5.50 13.16
C SER A 31 -24.35 -4.15 12.68
N LYS A 32 -25.66 -4.04 12.50
CA LYS A 32 -26.40 -2.80 12.30
C LYS A 32 -26.34 -1.94 13.57
N SER A 33 -25.34 -1.08 13.70
CA SER A 33 -25.39 0.06 14.64
C SER A 33 -24.26 1.06 14.36
N ASP A 34 -24.29 1.68 13.19
CA ASP A 34 -23.57 2.94 12.97
C ASP A 34 -24.44 4.08 13.52
N THR A 35 -24.39 4.34 14.82
CA THR A 35 -24.93 5.57 15.40
C THR A 35 -23.93 6.70 15.17
N PHE A 36 -24.20 7.53 14.17
CA PHE A 36 -23.48 8.79 13.95
C PHE A 36 -24.26 9.94 14.58
N GLU A 37 -23.59 10.72 15.42
CA GLU A 37 -24.04 12.08 15.77
C GLU A 37 -24.10 12.93 14.49
N LYS A 38 -25.23 13.60 14.27
CA LYS A 38 -25.42 14.56 13.17
C LYS A 38 -24.46 15.73 13.37
N GLN A 39 -23.31 15.69 12.71
CA GLN A 39 -22.44 16.86 12.56
C GLN A 39 -22.97 17.75 11.43
N SER A 40 -22.74 19.06 11.51
CA SER A 40 -23.06 19.97 10.40
C SER A 40 -22.26 19.58 9.16
N ASP A 41 -22.91 19.63 8.00
CA ASP A 41 -22.29 19.25 6.72
C ASP A 41 -21.12 20.19 6.38
N ARG A 42 -21.26 21.49 6.65
CA ARG A 42 -20.14 22.44 6.52
C ARG A 42 -19.33 22.54 7.81
N GLN A 43 -18.00 22.44 7.69
CA GLN A 43 -17.06 22.49 8.81
C GLN A 43 -15.79 23.25 8.43
N VAL A 44 -15.24 23.96 9.41
CA VAL A 44 -13.90 24.54 9.36
C VAL A 44 -12.99 23.77 10.32
N PHE A 45 -11.89 23.22 9.83
CA PHE A 45 -10.96 22.44 10.66
C PHE A 45 -9.53 22.45 10.12
N GLN A 46 -8.56 22.19 11.00
CA GLN A 46 -7.17 21.99 10.59
C GLN A 46 -7.01 20.58 10.02
N MET A 47 -6.53 20.49 8.78
CA MET A 47 -6.17 19.23 8.14
C MET A 47 -4.64 19.13 8.03
N SER A 48 -4.09 17.95 8.30
CA SER A 48 -2.68 17.65 8.10
C SER A 48 -2.56 16.22 7.58
N VAL A 49 -1.88 16.05 6.46
CA VAL A 49 -1.67 14.75 5.81
C VAL A 49 -0.25 14.62 5.29
N TYR A 50 0.20 13.39 5.12
CA TYR A 50 1.46 13.12 4.45
C TYR A 50 1.31 13.28 2.93
N ASN A 51 2.23 14.01 2.31
CA ASN A 51 2.34 14.16 0.87
C ASN A 51 3.36 13.14 0.34
N PRO A 52 2.91 12.03 -0.29
CA PRO A 52 3.82 10.98 -0.75
C PRO A 52 4.74 11.45 -1.89
N PHE A 53 4.34 12.45 -2.68
CA PHE A 53 5.12 12.96 -3.81
C PHE A 53 6.30 13.85 -3.39
N THR A 54 6.28 14.36 -2.16
CA THR A 54 7.35 15.22 -1.62
C THR A 54 7.94 14.70 -0.32
N LEU A 55 7.46 13.54 0.14
CA LEU A 55 7.84 12.88 1.38
C LEU A 55 7.77 13.81 2.61
N SER A 56 6.73 14.65 2.69
CA SER A 56 6.58 15.66 3.74
C SER A 56 5.13 15.91 4.13
N TYR A 57 4.88 16.51 5.29
CA TYR A 57 3.52 16.84 5.71
C TYR A 57 3.03 18.15 5.04
N SER A 58 1.80 18.11 4.54
CA SER A 58 1.04 19.26 4.06
C SER A 58 -0.12 19.52 5.01
N SER A 59 -0.36 20.78 5.34
CA SER A 59 -1.38 21.12 6.33
C SER A 59 -1.96 22.51 6.10
N ASP A 60 -3.26 22.65 6.29
CA ASP A 60 -3.96 23.92 6.14
C ASP A 60 -5.27 23.92 6.95
N THR A 61 -5.84 25.10 7.16
CA THR A 61 -7.22 25.23 7.63
C THR A 61 -8.16 25.08 6.44
N VAL A 62 -9.07 24.11 6.51
CA VAL A 62 -9.99 23.79 5.43
C VAL A 62 -11.40 24.16 5.85
N ASP A 63 -12.10 24.94 5.02
CA ASP A 63 -13.55 25.18 5.09
C ASP A 63 -14.22 24.37 3.98
N MET A 64 -15.00 23.36 4.36
CA MET A 64 -15.58 22.44 3.39
C MET A 64 -16.92 21.88 3.82
N ASP A 65 -17.73 21.57 2.81
CA ASP A 65 -19.02 20.88 2.94
C ASP A 65 -18.85 19.36 2.74
N LEU A 66 -18.83 18.59 3.83
CA LEU A 66 -18.64 17.14 3.84
C LEU A 66 -19.81 16.36 3.19
N SER A 67 -20.83 17.03 2.66
CA SER A 67 -21.92 16.37 1.92
C SER A 67 -21.70 16.29 0.41
N ARG A 68 -20.65 16.93 -0.14
CA ARG A 68 -20.46 17.05 -1.60
C ARG A 68 -19.00 16.95 -2.06
N PRO A 69 -18.75 16.47 -3.29
CA PRO A 69 -17.41 16.41 -3.87
C PRO A 69 -16.75 17.79 -3.97
N GLN A 70 -15.50 17.90 -3.55
CA GLN A 70 -14.72 19.16 -3.52
C GLN A 70 -13.23 18.90 -3.72
N LYS A 71 -12.49 19.92 -4.17
CA LYS A 71 -11.02 19.91 -4.16
C LYS A 71 -10.49 20.57 -2.90
N ILE A 72 -9.58 19.91 -2.22
CA ILE A 72 -8.85 20.46 -1.06
C ILE A 72 -7.43 20.78 -1.53
N GLN A 73 -6.98 22.00 -1.27
CA GLN A 73 -5.61 22.43 -1.52
C GLN A 73 -4.89 22.57 -0.20
N LEU A 74 -3.77 21.87 -0.04
CA LEU A 74 -2.94 21.96 1.16
C LEU A 74 -1.56 22.49 0.81
N SER A 75 -1.15 23.51 1.56
CA SER A 75 0.19 24.07 1.46
C SER A 75 1.19 23.20 2.23
N LYS A 76 2.44 23.14 1.74
CA LYS A 76 3.53 22.50 2.48
C LYS A 76 3.82 23.30 3.74
N ASN A 77 3.89 22.62 4.89
CA ASN A 77 4.28 23.26 6.13
C ASN A 77 5.80 23.50 6.08
N SER A 78 6.26 24.71 5.71
CA SER A 78 7.70 25.02 5.70
C SER A 78 8.04 26.13 6.68
N ARG A 79 8.82 25.76 7.70
CA ARG A 79 9.94 26.62 8.09
C ARG A 79 10.87 26.69 6.87
N LYS A 80 10.66 27.73 6.06
CA LYS A 80 11.53 28.33 5.03
C LYS A 80 12.51 27.39 4.31
N ARG A 81 12.17 26.97 3.08
CA ARG A 81 13.07 26.93 1.88
C ARG A 81 12.50 26.24 0.61
N TYR A 82 11.31 25.63 0.67
CA TYR A 82 10.68 25.02 -0.52
C TYR A 82 9.18 25.37 -0.54
N SER A 83 8.81 26.43 -1.27
CA SER A 83 7.49 27.07 -1.17
C SER A 83 6.42 26.61 -2.17
N ASP A 84 6.72 25.77 -3.16
CA ASP A 84 5.89 25.82 -4.39
C ASP A 84 5.08 24.55 -4.71
N LYS A 85 5.06 23.52 -3.86
CA LYS A 85 4.24 22.32 -4.11
C LYS A 85 3.04 22.24 -3.19
N THR A 86 1.90 22.73 -3.70
CA THR A 86 0.58 22.51 -3.11
C THR A 86 0.12 21.08 -3.40
N LEU A 87 -0.42 20.40 -2.38
CA LEU A 87 -1.05 19.10 -2.55
C LEU A 87 -2.54 19.31 -2.85
N SER A 88 -2.98 18.88 -4.03
CA SER A 88 -4.39 18.85 -4.42
C SER A 88 -4.99 17.49 -4.10
N LEU A 89 -6.10 17.49 -3.35
CA LEU A 89 -6.83 16.29 -2.94
C LEU A 89 -8.27 16.37 -3.45
N ASP A 90 -8.70 15.38 -4.20
CA ASP A 90 -10.09 15.21 -4.61
C ASP A 90 -10.86 14.47 -3.53
N TYR A 91 -11.74 15.20 -2.86
CA TYR A 91 -12.70 14.69 -1.89
C TYR A 91 -14.01 14.32 -2.57
N ASP A 92 -14.55 13.17 -2.20
CA ASP A 92 -15.86 12.69 -2.60
C ASP A 92 -16.45 11.92 -1.39
N PRO A 93 -17.61 12.35 -0.85
CA PRO A 93 -18.21 11.72 0.34
C PRO A 93 -18.60 10.25 0.11
N ASP A 94 -18.84 9.85 -1.14
CA ASP A 94 -19.23 8.50 -1.50
C ASP A 94 -18.01 7.58 -1.70
N ARG A 95 -16.83 8.16 -1.91
CA ARG A 95 -15.57 7.43 -2.03
C ARG A 95 -15.07 6.97 -0.68
N THR A 96 -15.63 5.86 -0.22
CA THR A 96 -15.38 5.31 1.11
C THR A 96 -14.83 3.90 1.06
N GLY A 97 -14.17 3.51 2.14
CA GLY A 97 -13.61 2.18 2.33
C GLY A 97 -13.78 1.72 3.77
N TYR A 98 -13.28 0.53 4.05
CA TYR A 98 -13.28 -0.01 5.41
C TYR A 98 -11.90 -0.53 5.78
N LEU A 99 -11.41 -0.05 6.91
CA LEU A 99 -10.29 -0.62 7.64
C LEU A 99 -10.81 -1.47 8.81
N PHE A 100 -9.90 -2.08 9.54
CA PHE A 100 -10.23 -2.87 10.72
C PHE A 100 -9.54 -2.31 11.95
N ASP A 101 -10.32 -1.95 12.95
CA ASP A 101 -9.83 -1.58 14.27
C ASP A 101 -9.54 -2.87 15.04
N LYS A 102 -8.24 -3.21 15.17
CA LYS A 102 -7.76 -4.42 15.83
C LYS A 102 -8.09 -4.43 17.33
N GLN A 103 -8.10 -3.26 17.97
CA GLN A 103 -8.35 -3.14 19.41
C GLN A 103 -9.84 -3.33 19.73
N ARG A 104 -10.70 -2.73 18.91
CA ARG A 104 -12.16 -2.80 19.10
C ARG A 104 -12.82 -3.94 18.34
N ASN A 105 -12.03 -4.74 17.61
CA ASN A 105 -12.47 -5.86 16.79
C ASN A 105 -13.66 -5.48 15.87
N ARG A 106 -13.57 -4.35 15.18
CA ARG A 106 -14.67 -3.82 14.36
C ARG A 106 -14.20 -3.18 13.05
N ARG A 107 -15.13 -3.08 12.10
CA ARG A 107 -14.90 -2.31 10.88
C ARG A 107 -14.85 -0.82 11.20
N LEU A 108 -13.94 -0.13 10.51
CA LEU A 108 -13.75 1.31 10.60
C LEU A 108 -13.98 1.91 9.22
N LYS A 109 -15.07 2.66 9.05
CA LYS A 109 -15.32 3.39 7.81
C LYS A 109 -14.27 4.49 7.64
N VAL A 110 -13.71 4.58 6.44
CA VAL A 110 -12.76 5.63 6.05
C VAL A 110 -13.25 6.33 4.80
N VAL A 111 -12.88 7.60 4.66
CA VAL A 111 -12.99 8.35 3.41
C VAL A 111 -11.67 8.22 2.66
N ILE A 112 -11.73 8.13 1.34
CA ILE A 112 -10.56 8.01 0.48
C ILE A 112 -10.39 9.32 -0.29
N LEU A 113 -9.31 10.05 -0.01
CA LEU A 113 -8.93 11.21 -0.82
C LEU A 113 -8.05 10.74 -1.97
N LYS A 114 -8.32 11.20 -3.21
CA LYS A 114 -7.45 10.94 -4.37
C LYS A 114 -6.50 12.12 -4.56
N ALA A 115 -5.23 11.84 -4.84
CA ALA A 115 -4.23 12.84 -5.19
C ALA A 115 -3.52 12.41 -6.48
N LYS A 116 -3.11 13.39 -7.29
CA LYS A 116 -2.35 13.20 -8.54
C LYS A 116 -1.29 14.30 -8.63
N SER A 117 -0.01 13.95 -8.83
CA SER A 117 1.08 14.95 -8.97
C SER A 117 1.39 15.28 -10.43
N ASN A 118 1.24 14.30 -11.32
CA ASN A 118 1.46 14.39 -12.77
C ASN A 118 0.64 13.29 -13.43
N ASP A 119 0.80 13.04 -14.73
CA ASP A 119 -0.06 12.10 -15.44
C ASP A 119 0.01 10.64 -15.01
N TYR A 120 1.06 10.25 -14.29
CA TYR A 120 1.31 8.86 -13.92
C TYR A 120 1.38 8.64 -12.40
N GLU A 121 1.73 9.65 -11.58
CA GLU A 121 1.82 9.55 -10.13
C GLU A 121 0.47 9.80 -9.45
N ASN A 122 -0.03 8.78 -8.76
CA ASN A 122 -1.30 8.78 -8.08
C ASN A 122 -1.13 8.40 -6.61
N ALA A 123 -2.02 8.87 -5.75
CA ALA A 123 -2.10 8.42 -4.38
C ALA A 123 -3.53 8.41 -3.84
N TYR A 124 -3.79 7.49 -2.92
CA TYR A 124 -5.02 7.41 -2.13
C TYR A 124 -4.69 7.53 -0.65
N LEU A 125 -5.29 8.51 0.02
CA LEU A 125 -5.13 8.75 1.46
C LEU A 125 -6.36 8.25 2.21
N PHE A 126 -6.15 7.49 3.28
CA PHE A 126 -7.22 6.88 4.07
C PHE A 126 -7.51 7.74 5.30
N MET A 127 -8.60 8.47 5.27
CA MET A 127 -8.96 9.46 6.29
C MET A 127 -10.13 9.00 7.15
N SER A 128 -10.20 9.51 8.39
CA SER A 128 -11.44 9.47 9.16
C SER A 128 -12.57 10.22 8.43
N PRO A 129 -13.85 9.89 8.67
CA PRO A 129 -14.98 10.56 8.00
C PRO A 129 -15.02 12.09 8.19
N ASN A 130 -14.51 12.58 9.32
CA ASN A 130 -14.39 14.02 9.60
C ASN A 130 -13.06 14.63 9.10
N LEU A 131 -12.25 13.89 8.35
CA LEU A 131 -10.99 14.30 7.74
C LEU A 131 -9.90 14.82 8.70
N LYS A 132 -10.08 14.66 10.01
CA LYS A 132 -9.11 15.12 11.04
C LYS A 132 -7.97 14.14 11.30
N ARG A 133 -8.06 12.91 10.79
CA ARG A 133 -7.06 11.86 11.03
C ARG A 133 -6.79 11.05 9.78
N GLU A 134 -5.51 10.96 9.43
CA GLU A 134 -5.00 10.02 8.43
C GLU A 134 -4.64 8.68 9.09
N TYR A 135 -5.06 7.57 8.48
CA TYR A 135 -4.71 6.22 8.90
C TYR A 135 -3.54 5.63 8.11
N GLY A 136 -3.32 6.13 6.90
CA GLY A 136 -2.29 5.69 5.99
C GLY A 136 -2.58 6.13 4.58
N TYR A 137 -1.74 5.67 3.65
CA TYR A 137 -1.91 5.96 2.23
C TYR A 137 -1.34 4.82 1.37
N VAL A 138 -1.72 4.82 0.11
CA VAL A 138 -1.00 4.11 -0.96
C VAL A 138 -0.66 5.11 -2.05
N SER A 139 0.58 5.10 -2.53
CA SER A 139 0.99 5.79 -3.75
C SER A 139 1.37 4.78 -4.81
N PHE A 140 1.05 5.08 -6.05
CA PHE A 140 1.32 4.21 -7.17
C PHE A 140 1.51 4.99 -8.46
N THR A 141 2.26 4.39 -9.36
CA THR A 141 2.60 4.92 -10.66
C THR A 141 1.91 4.13 -11.77
N ASP A 142 1.24 4.82 -12.68
CA ASP A 142 0.72 4.27 -13.93
C ASP A 142 1.83 4.21 -14.97
N CYS A 143 2.48 3.06 -15.04
CA CYS A 143 3.59 2.83 -15.95
C CYS A 143 3.08 2.39 -17.31
N VAL A 144 2.82 3.35 -18.20
CA VAL A 144 2.33 3.12 -19.58
C VAL A 144 3.31 2.28 -20.39
N ASN A 145 4.60 2.62 -20.34
CA ASN A 145 5.66 1.88 -21.00
C ASN A 145 6.83 1.61 -20.03
N PRO A 146 6.96 0.39 -19.48
CA PRO A 146 8.07 0.04 -18.59
C PRO A 146 9.47 0.17 -19.22
N LYS A 147 9.56 0.14 -20.57
CA LYS A 147 10.82 0.27 -21.31
C LYS A 147 11.27 1.72 -21.44
N GLU A 148 10.35 2.66 -21.36
CA GLU A 148 10.67 4.08 -21.21
C GLU A 148 10.94 4.29 -19.71
N ARG A 149 12.20 4.08 -19.33
CA ARG A 149 12.67 4.13 -17.94
C ARG A 149 12.10 5.38 -17.25
N MET A 150 11.12 5.20 -16.36
CA MET A 150 10.69 6.27 -15.47
C MET A 150 11.85 6.48 -14.48
N ASN A 151 12.38 7.70 -14.36
CA ASN A 151 13.40 8.05 -13.37
C ASN A 151 12.79 7.91 -11.96
N ILE A 152 12.77 6.70 -11.43
CA ILE A 152 12.31 6.37 -10.09
C ILE A 152 13.53 5.77 -9.37
N ASP A 153 14.29 6.63 -8.67
CA ASP A 153 15.58 6.31 -8.03
C ASP A 153 15.52 5.19 -6.96
N PHE A 154 14.33 4.67 -6.65
CA PHE A 154 14.06 3.67 -5.61
C PHE A 154 13.29 2.45 -6.12
N LEU A 155 13.13 2.32 -7.44
CA LEU A 155 12.41 1.20 -8.02
C LEU A 155 13.33 -0.02 -8.19
N ASP A 156 12.85 -1.19 -7.78
CA ASP A 156 13.50 -2.45 -8.16
C ASP A 156 13.27 -2.68 -9.66
N GLU A 157 14.36 -2.82 -10.42
CA GLU A 157 14.31 -2.96 -11.88
C GLU A 157 13.50 -4.20 -12.32
N ASP A 158 13.41 -5.23 -11.47
CA ASP A 158 12.60 -6.42 -11.73
C ASP A 158 11.11 -6.07 -11.91
N LEU A 159 10.63 -4.94 -11.38
CA LEU A 159 9.24 -4.50 -11.58
C LEU A 159 8.97 -4.00 -13.01
N LEU A 160 10.01 -3.60 -13.75
CA LEU A 160 9.92 -3.09 -15.11
C LEU A 160 10.03 -4.19 -16.17
N ILE A 161 10.48 -5.38 -15.79
CA ILE A 161 10.68 -6.52 -16.71
C ILE A 161 9.35 -7.21 -17.02
N ASP A 162 9.18 -7.68 -18.25
CA ASP A 162 8.02 -8.52 -18.64
C ASP A 162 8.21 -9.95 -18.13
N TYR A 163 7.17 -10.51 -17.52
CA TYR A 163 7.07 -11.93 -17.16
C TYR A 163 5.77 -12.50 -17.76
N PRO A 164 5.74 -12.81 -19.07
CA PRO A 164 4.53 -13.28 -19.76
C PRO A 164 3.90 -14.52 -19.13
N GLN A 165 4.73 -15.44 -18.61
CA GLN A 165 4.31 -16.63 -17.89
C GLN A 165 3.57 -16.35 -16.57
N LEU A 166 3.73 -15.14 -16.02
CA LEU A 166 3.01 -14.66 -14.84
C LEU A 166 1.88 -13.69 -15.21
N GLY A 167 1.61 -13.49 -16.51
CA GLY A 167 0.61 -12.54 -17.01
C GLY A 167 1.02 -11.07 -16.91
N ILE A 168 2.31 -10.79 -16.69
CA ILE A 168 2.87 -9.44 -16.52
C ILE A 168 3.54 -9.01 -17.83
N GLN A 169 2.87 -8.17 -18.61
CA GLN A 169 3.40 -7.68 -19.88
C GLN A 169 2.86 -6.28 -20.22
N GLY A 170 3.74 -5.36 -20.64
CA GLY A 170 3.34 -4.01 -21.06
C GLY A 170 2.90 -3.12 -19.89
N ARG A 171 1.91 -2.23 -20.12
CA ARG A 171 1.42 -1.24 -19.15
C ARG A 171 1.04 -1.88 -17.81
N ARG A 172 1.44 -1.28 -16.70
CA ARG A 172 1.18 -1.79 -15.35
C ARG A 172 1.11 -0.69 -14.30
N ILE A 173 0.45 -0.98 -13.21
CA ILE A 173 0.49 -0.17 -11.99
C ILE A 173 1.65 -0.66 -11.12
N ILE A 174 2.50 0.27 -10.71
CA ILE A 174 3.56 0.01 -9.75
C ILE A 174 3.16 0.67 -8.43
N VAL A 175 2.96 -0.11 -7.37
CA VAL A 175 2.71 0.45 -6.03
C VAL A 175 4.04 0.83 -5.42
N ASP A 176 4.27 2.14 -5.34
CA ASP A 176 5.53 2.73 -4.89
C ASP A 176 5.65 2.65 -3.36
N TYR A 177 4.59 3.04 -2.65
CA TYR A 177 4.56 3.02 -1.19
C TYR A 177 3.18 2.63 -0.66
N LEU A 178 3.18 1.87 0.42
CA LEU A 178 2.00 1.52 1.21
C LEU A 178 2.33 1.76 2.68
N GLN A 179 1.70 2.76 3.29
CA GLN A 179 1.98 3.13 4.66
C GLN A 179 0.76 2.94 5.56
N ASN A 180 1.00 2.36 6.72
CA ASN A 180 0.04 2.31 7.82
C ASN A 180 0.61 3.09 9.00
N TRP A 181 -0.01 4.21 9.38
CA TRP A 181 0.51 5.05 10.48
C TRP A 181 0.36 4.39 11.85
N ASN A 182 -0.48 3.35 11.95
CA ASN A 182 -0.75 2.69 13.22
C ASN A 182 -1.01 1.20 13.03
N ASP A 183 -0.04 0.48 12.48
CA ASP A 183 -0.22 -0.94 12.16
C ASP A 183 -0.53 -1.82 13.36
N SER A 184 -0.09 -1.45 14.57
CA SER A 184 -0.48 -2.17 15.78
C SER A 184 -1.99 -2.10 16.09
N LYS A 185 -2.69 -1.06 15.63
CA LYS A 185 -4.11 -0.82 15.93
C LYS A 185 -5.03 -0.96 14.72
N ILE A 186 -4.54 -0.69 13.52
CA ILE A 186 -5.33 -0.62 12.30
C ILE A 186 -4.86 -1.70 11.34
N GLY A 187 -5.78 -2.54 10.88
CA GLY A 187 -5.56 -3.54 9.84
C GLY A 187 -6.34 -3.22 8.57
N GLY A 188 -6.11 -4.02 7.52
CA GLY A 188 -6.88 -3.95 6.29
C GLY A 188 -6.39 -2.93 5.26
N ILE A 189 -5.44 -2.04 5.60
CA ILE A 189 -4.89 -1.03 4.70
C ILE A 189 -4.38 -1.65 3.39
N GLY A 190 -3.61 -2.73 3.49
CA GLY A 190 -3.10 -3.43 2.30
C GLY A 190 -4.19 -3.99 1.40
N ARG A 191 -5.26 -4.57 1.97
CA ARG A 191 -6.40 -5.06 1.18
C ARG A 191 -7.13 -3.92 0.49
N LEU A 192 -7.32 -2.80 1.19
CA LEU A 192 -7.96 -1.61 0.63
C LEU A 192 -7.14 -1.04 -0.52
N ALA A 193 -5.82 -0.92 -0.35
CA ALA A 193 -4.91 -0.48 -1.40
C ALA A 193 -4.92 -1.40 -2.63
N ASP A 194 -4.90 -2.73 -2.43
CA ASP A 194 -4.99 -3.70 -3.51
C ASP A 194 -6.31 -3.57 -4.29
N LYS A 195 -7.42 -3.36 -3.59
CA LYS A 195 -8.73 -3.15 -4.21
C LYS A 195 -8.77 -1.85 -5.02
N LEU A 196 -8.26 -0.76 -4.47
CA LEU A 196 -8.29 0.55 -5.12
C LEU A 196 -7.36 0.65 -6.33
N THR A 197 -6.24 -0.08 -6.34
CA THR A 197 -5.36 -0.17 -7.52
C THR A 197 -6.01 -0.99 -8.64
N VAL A 198 -6.78 -2.04 -8.31
CA VAL A 198 -7.62 -2.75 -9.28
C VAL A 198 -8.74 -1.84 -9.80
N GLU A 199 -9.41 -1.10 -8.91
CA GLU A 199 -10.46 -0.15 -9.31
C GLU A 199 -9.92 0.91 -10.27
N TYR A 200 -8.75 1.50 -9.99
CA TYR A 200 -8.06 2.42 -10.88
C TYR A 200 -7.84 1.82 -12.28
N CYS A 201 -7.40 0.54 -12.34
CA CYS A 201 -7.25 -0.15 -13.61
C CYS A 201 -8.57 -0.21 -14.40
N LEU A 202 -9.67 -0.58 -13.73
CA LEU A 202 -10.98 -0.68 -14.36
C LEU A 202 -11.52 0.69 -14.81
N GLU A 203 -11.38 1.73 -13.98
CA GLU A 203 -11.80 3.10 -14.30
C GLU A 203 -11.09 3.65 -15.54
N ASN A 204 -9.86 3.20 -15.81
CA ASN A 204 -9.04 3.64 -16.94
C ASN A 204 -8.99 2.62 -18.09
N ASN A 205 -9.91 1.64 -18.13
CA ASN A 205 -9.99 0.59 -19.16
C ASN A 205 -8.69 -0.21 -19.34
N MET A 206 -8.02 -0.53 -18.24
CA MET A 206 -6.78 -1.29 -18.21
C MET A 206 -6.98 -2.70 -17.65
N LYS A 207 -6.19 -3.65 -18.17
CA LYS A 207 -6.01 -4.94 -17.49
C LYS A 207 -5.26 -4.70 -16.16
N PRO A 208 -5.73 -5.23 -15.02
CA PRO A 208 -5.01 -5.09 -13.77
C PRO A 208 -3.70 -5.90 -13.77
N ILE A 209 -2.60 -5.22 -14.07
CA ILE A 209 -1.23 -5.72 -13.88
C ILE A 209 -0.64 -4.83 -12.80
N ILE A 210 -0.53 -5.37 -11.58
CA ILE A 210 -0.12 -4.60 -10.40
C ILE A 210 1.11 -5.25 -9.80
N VAL A 211 2.21 -4.51 -9.76
CA VAL A 211 3.50 -4.92 -9.19
C VAL A 211 3.88 -3.98 -8.06
N SER A 212 4.73 -4.45 -7.14
CA SER A 212 5.21 -3.65 -6.01
C SER A 212 6.44 -4.29 -5.39
N ASN A 213 7.05 -3.62 -4.42
CA ASN A 213 8.02 -4.26 -3.53
C ASN A 213 7.39 -4.61 -2.18
N ALA A 214 7.83 -5.72 -1.58
CA ALA A 214 7.60 -6.01 -0.18
C ALA A 214 8.84 -5.56 0.61
N ASP A 215 8.65 -4.67 1.57
CA ASP A 215 9.72 -4.21 2.46
C ASP A 215 9.94 -5.18 3.64
N HIS A 216 10.99 -4.93 4.41
CA HIS A 216 11.44 -5.73 5.56
C HIS A 216 10.27 -6.10 6.49
N GLY A 217 10.18 -7.39 6.84
CA GLY A 217 9.15 -7.89 7.76
C GLY A 217 7.74 -8.00 7.18
N SER A 218 7.48 -7.51 5.97
CA SER A 218 6.13 -7.50 5.37
C SER A 218 5.83 -8.74 4.50
N HIS A 219 6.85 -9.50 4.10
CA HIS A 219 6.75 -10.59 3.11
C HIS A 219 5.62 -11.60 3.39
N ALA A 220 5.55 -12.10 4.63
CA ALA A 220 4.52 -13.04 5.06
C ALA A 220 3.11 -12.44 4.96
N ALA A 221 2.94 -11.16 5.32
CA ALA A 221 1.66 -10.48 5.23
C ALA A 221 1.21 -10.28 3.77
N HIS A 222 2.13 -9.94 2.87
CA HIS A 222 1.83 -9.85 1.43
C HIS A 222 1.45 -11.22 0.85
N TYR A 223 2.17 -12.28 1.22
CA TYR A 223 1.87 -13.63 0.75
C TYR A 223 0.48 -14.13 1.22
N LEU A 224 0.13 -13.89 2.49
CA LEU A 224 -1.19 -14.22 3.05
C LEU A 224 -2.32 -13.42 2.40
N ARG A 225 -2.07 -12.19 1.95
CA ARG A 225 -3.03 -11.42 1.14
C ARG A 225 -3.25 -12.02 -0.25
N GLY A 226 -2.40 -12.94 -0.69
CA GLY A 226 -2.49 -13.62 -1.98
C GLY A 226 -1.52 -13.08 -3.03
N LYS A 227 -0.66 -12.13 -2.68
CA LYS A 227 0.40 -11.64 -3.57
C LYS A 227 1.51 -12.67 -3.69
N ARG A 228 2.30 -12.59 -4.75
CA ARG A 228 3.40 -13.52 -5.02
C ARG A 228 4.67 -12.76 -5.37
N PHE A 229 5.80 -13.40 -5.13
CA PHE A 229 7.12 -12.83 -5.39
C PHE A 229 7.58 -13.17 -6.80
N LEU A 230 8.23 -12.20 -7.44
CA LEU A 230 8.90 -12.44 -8.72
C LEU A 230 10.11 -13.37 -8.52
N PRO A 231 10.55 -14.07 -9.58
CA PRO A 231 11.76 -14.89 -9.50
C PRO A 231 12.98 -14.03 -9.18
N LEU A 232 13.77 -14.45 -8.18
CA LEU A 232 15.03 -13.78 -7.86
C LEU A 232 16.03 -13.96 -9.01
N SER A 233 16.75 -12.90 -9.35
CA SER A 233 17.86 -12.97 -10.31
C SER A 233 18.92 -13.95 -9.83
N LYS A 234 19.35 -14.88 -10.71
CA LYS A 234 20.31 -15.95 -10.36
C LYS A 234 21.64 -15.44 -9.84
N ASP A 235 22.06 -14.25 -10.27
CA ASP A 235 23.33 -13.64 -9.90
C ASP A 235 23.20 -12.67 -8.71
N SER A 236 22.03 -12.65 -8.04
CA SER A 236 21.79 -11.81 -6.87
C SER A 236 22.20 -12.49 -5.56
N TYR A 237 22.69 -11.70 -4.60
CA TYR A 237 22.93 -12.17 -3.23
C TYR A 237 21.68 -12.81 -2.60
N SER A 238 20.50 -12.26 -2.89
CA SER A 238 19.22 -12.78 -2.41
C SER A 238 18.99 -14.21 -2.91
N TYR A 239 19.30 -14.52 -4.18
CA TYR A 239 19.16 -15.87 -4.72
C TYR A 239 20.01 -16.90 -3.96
N ASP A 240 21.29 -16.62 -3.79
CA ASP A 240 22.22 -17.51 -3.10
C ASP A 240 21.88 -17.68 -1.62
N SER A 241 21.56 -16.57 -0.95
CA SER A 241 21.15 -16.57 0.46
C SER A 241 19.90 -17.43 0.67
N PHE A 242 18.88 -17.29 -0.19
CA PHE A 242 17.66 -18.08 -0.08
C PHE A 242 17.92 -19.57 -0.34
N LYS A 243 18.69 -19.89 -1.38
CA LYS A 243 19.05 -21.28 -1.70
C LYS A 243 19.83 -21.94 -0.56
N SER A 244 20.81 -21.24 0.01
CA SER A 244 21.63 -21.72 1.13
C SER A 244 20.81 -21.91 2.42
N LYS A 245 19.99 -20.90 2.78
CA LYS A 245 19.26 -20.89 4.06
C LYS A 245 17.98 -21.73 4.05
N TYR A 246 17.28 -21.79 2.92
CA TYR A 246 15.94 -22.38 2.82
C TYR A 246 15.87 -23.56 1.84
N GLY A 247 16.96 -23.90 1.15
CA GLY A 247 17.02 -24.97 0.16
C GLY A 247 16.25 -24.67 -1.14
N SER A 248 15.76 -23.45 -1.34
CA SER A 248 15.09 -22.99 -2.56
C SER A 248 15.28 -21.48 -2.70
N SER A 249 15.52 -21.00 -3.92
CA SER A 249 15.51 -19.57 -4.25
C SER A 249 14.12 -19.06 -4.66
N ASN A 250 13.11 -19.94 -4.71
CA ASN A 250 11.73 -19.55 -4.94
C ASN A 250 11.10 -19.08 -3.63
N VAL A 251 11.02 -17.76 -3.44
CA VAL A 251 10.45 -17.12 -2.25
C VAL A 251 9.04 -17.63 -1.93
N ASN A 252 8.23 -17.91 -2.95
CA ASN A 252 6.86 -18.41 -2.76
C ASN A 252 6.85 -19.81 -2.15
N GLU A 253 7.75 -20.70 -2.58
CA GLU A 253 7.90 -22.04 -2.00
C GLU A 253 8.45 -21.98 -0.58
N VAL A 254 9.43 -21.09 -0.35
CA VAL A 254 10.01 -20.89 0.98
C VAL A 254 8.93 -20.44 1.96
N LEU A 255 8.13 -19.42 1.61
CA LEU A 255 7.03 -18.97 2.47
C LEU A 255 6.00 -20.07 2.70
N LYS A 256 5.62 -20.82 1.66
CA LYS A 256 4.69 -21.95 1.81
C LYS A 256 5.21 -22.96 2.84
N LYS A 257 6.48 -23.37 2.73
CA LYS A 257 7.11 -24.29 3.69
C LYS A 257 7.15 -23.71 5.11
N LEU A 258 7.51 -22.43 5.26
CA LEU A 258 7.55 -21.76 6.56
C LEU A 258 6.16 -21.69 7.20
N PHE A 259 5.09 -21.41 6.44
CA PHE A 259 3.72 -21.45 6.96
C PHE A 259 3.29 -22.86 7.36
N GLU A 260 3.65 -23.88 6.59
CA GLU A 260 3.36 -25.27 6.93
C GLU A 260 4.11 -25.73 8.19
N GLN A 261 5.36 -25.30 8.37
CA GLN A 261 6.17 -25.56 9.57
C GLN A 261 5.62 -24.82 10.79
N ALA A 262 5.34 -23.52 10.66
CA ALA A 262 4.77 -22.71 11.74
C ALA A 262 3.45 -23.33 12.24
N LYS A 263 2.58 -23.77 11.33
CA LYS A 263 1.34 -24.47 11.68
C LYS A 263 1.57 -25.77 12.45
N LYS A 264 2.61 -26.55 12.09
CA LYS A 264 2.95 -27.80 12.80
C LYS A 264 3.51 -27.54 14.20
N ASN A 265 4.24 -26.44 14.37
CA ASN A 265 4.89 -26.06 15.61
C ASN A 265 4.01 -25.19 16.54
N ASP A 266 2.75 -24.92 16.15
CA ASP A 266 1.87 -23.95 16.81
C ASP A 266 2.49 -22.54 16.96
N GLU A 267 3.27 -22.14 15.95
CA GLU A 267 3.88 -20.82 15.86
C GLU A 267 2.93 -19.81 15.21
N PHE A 268 2.76 -18.67 15.87
CA PHE A 268 1.85 -17.60 15.42
C PHE A 268 2.50 -16.59 14.45
N SER A 269 3.79 -16.73 14.15
CA SER A 269 4.53 -15.76 13.32
C SER A 269 5.71 -16.39 12.60
N ILE A 270 5.99 -15.92 11.38
CA ILE A 270 7.21 -16.25 10.63
C ILE A 270 8.10 -15.02 10.62
N ASP A 271 9.38 -15.18 10.97
CA ASP A 271 10.37 -14.11 10.87
C ASP A 271 10.91 -14.00 9.45
N VAL A 272 10.58 -12.88 8.81
CA VAL A 272 11.00 -12.49 7.45
C VAL A 272 11.65 -11.11 7.46
N SER A 273 12.16 -10.67 8.62
CA SER A 273 12.78 -9.35 8.80
C SER A 273 14.04 -9.18 7.95
N ASN A 274 14.86 -10.22 7.85
CA ASN A 274 16.17 -10.18 7.20
C ASN A 274 16.15 -10.50 5.69
N TRP A 275 14.99 -10.42 5.04
CA TRP A 275 14.85 -10.78 3.63
C TRP A 275 15.13 -9.63 2.66
N GLY A 276 15.30 -8.41 3.18
CA GLY A 276 15.51 -7.22 2.36
C GLY A 276 14.21 -6.75 1.70
N LEU A 277 14.37 -6.03 0.60
CA LEU A 277 13.30 -5.66 -0.31
C LEU A 277 13.14 -6.76 -1.36
N LEU A 278 11.92 -7.26 -1.58
CA LEU A 278 11.66 -8.29 -2.59
C LEU A 278 10.54 -7.89 -3.55
N PRO A 279 10.76 -8.02 -4.88
CA PRO A 279 9.77 -7.63 -5.87
C PRO A 279 8.63 -8.64 -5.94
N MET A 280 7.42 -8.11 -6.11
CA MET A 280 6.18 -8.88 -6.02
C MET A 280 5.13 -8.39 -7.01
N TYR A 281 4.14 -9.23 -7.23
CA TYR A 281 3.03 -8.96 -8.14
C TYR A 281 1.70 -9.44 -7.55
N MET A 282 0.62 -8.90 -8.11
CA MET A 282 -0.74 -9.41 -7.94
C MET A 282 -1.02 -10.51 -8.96
N PRO A 283 -1.20 -11.77 -8.54
CA PRO A 283 -1.67 -12.81 -9.44
C PRO A 283 -3.05 -12.49 -10.01
N GLU A 284 -3.34 -13.03 -11.19
CA GLU A 284 -4.63 -12.82 -11.87
C GLU A 284 -5.81 -13.27 -11.01
N GLU A 285 -5.68 -14.37 -10.26
CA GLU A 285 -6.75 -14.86 -9.39
C GLU A 285 -7.09 -13.85 -8.28
N LEU A 286 -6.08 -13.16 -7.75
CA LEU A 286 -6.28 -12.11 -6.75
C LEU A 286 -6.92 -10.86 -7.37
N ALA A 287 -6.49 -10.47 -8.57
CA ALA A 287 -7.12 -9.37 -9.31
C ALA A 287 -8.61 -9.66 -9.59
N GLN A 288 -8.92 -10.86 -10.09
CA GLN A 288 -10.31 -11.29 -10.36
C GLN A 288 -11.16 -11.33 -9.11
N LYS A 289 -10.59 -11.72 -7.96
CA LYS A 289 -11.28 -11.63 -6.67
C LYS A 289 -11.71 -10.18 -6.37
N TYR A 290 -10.81 -9.20 -6.51
CA TYR A 290 -11.15 -7.81 -6.26
C TYR A 290 -12.13 -7.22 -7.29
N ILE A 291 -12.03 -7.61 -8.56
CA ILE A 291 -13.02 -7.23 -9.59
C ILE A 291 -14.42 -7.70 -9.19
N LYS A 292 -14.56 -8.94 -8.71
CA LYS A 292 -15.84 -9.49 -8.24
C LYS A 292 -16.38 -8.73 -7.03
N GLU A 293 -15.52 -8.44 -6.05
CA GLU A 293 -15.89 -7.63 -4.87
C GLU A 293 -16.40 -6.24 -5.29
N LEU A 294 -15.67 -5.54 -6.16
CA LEU A 294 -16.07 -4.21 -6.67
C LEU A 294 -17.40 -4.23 -7.43
N LYS A 295 -17.66 -5.26 -8.25
CA LYS A 295 -18.94 -5.42 -8.96
C LYS A 295 -20.10 -5.72 -8.03
N SER A 296 -19.86 -6.40 -6.92
CA SER A 296 -20.90 -6.73 -5.94
C SER A 296 -21.35 -5.53 -5.10
N GLU A 297 -20.49 -4.53 -4.94
CA GLU A 297 -20.80 -3.31 -4.18
C GLU A 297 -21.56 -2.25 -5.01
N LYS A 298 -21.58 -2.40 -6.34
CA LYS A 298 -22.34 -1.53 -7.27
C LYS A 298 -23.78 -2.01 -7.51
N LYS A 299 -24.21 -3.10 -6.86
CA LYS A 299 -25.57 -3.66 -6.92
C LYS A 299 -26.30 -3.38 -5.62
#